data_AF-A0A7V9M738-F1
#
_entry.id   AF-A0A7V9M738-F1
#
_cell.length_a   1.000
_cell.length_b   1.000
_cell.length_c   1.000
_cell.angle_alpha   90.00
_cell.angle_beta   90.00
_cell.angle_gamma   90.00
#
_symmetry.space_group_name_H-M   'P 1'
#
loop_
_entity.id
_entity.type
_entity.pdbx_description
1 polymer ?
#
loop_
_entity_poly.entity_id
_entity_poly.type
_entity_poly.pdbx_seq_one_letter_code
_entity_poly.pdbx_strand_id
1 'polypeptide(L)'
;MASRREELAAPIVVITFASPPLLARFAAELDLGLPILADRDRALYAALGFGSGSVARVWLDPRVWARYARLLARGHRMRRMQEDTLQLGGDAVVDADGRLAWIYRSRGPDDRPAIEALRRAVAS
;
A
#
# COMPACT_ATOMS: atom_id res chain seq x y z
N MET A 1 2.47 5.53 21.15
CA MET A 1 3.30 4.94 20.10
C MET A 1 3.51 5.99 19.04
N ALA A 2 4.71 6.56 18.93
CA ALA A 2 5.02 7.56 17.91
C ALA A 2 4.69 6.98 16.53
N SER A 3 3.79 7.63 15.82
CA SER A 3 3.35 7.17 14.50
C SER A 3 4.54 7.27 13.55
N ARG A 4 4.91 6.17 12.85
CA ARG A 4 6.01 6.10 11.86
C ARG A 4 6.07 7.25 10.83
N ARG A 5 5.01 8.07 10.71
CA ARG A 5 4.97 9.33 10.00
C ARG A 5 6.08 10.30 10.38
N GLU A 6 6.35 10.43 11.68
CA GLU A 6 7.30 11.42 12.20
C GLU A 6 8.76 11.07 11.83
N GLU A 7 8.97 9.85 11.34
CA GLU A 7 10.29 9.37 10.92
C GLU A 7 10.67 9.78 9.49
N LEU A 8 9.71 10.25 8.68
CA LEU A 8 9.93 10.70 7.31
C LEU A 8 9.60 12.19 7.20
N ALA A 9 10.53 12.97 6.67
CA ALA A 9 10.37 14.41 6.46
C ALA A 9 9.55 14.73 5.17
N ALA A 10 8.53 13.93 4.86
CA ALA A 10 7.65 14.13 3.72
C ALA A 10 6.21 13.66 3.99
N PRO A 11 5.22 14.24 3.30
CA PRO A 11 3.85 13.72 3.30
C PRO A 11 3.82 12.28 2.79
N ILE A 12 3.12 11.42 3.50
CA ILE A 12 2.92 10.02 3.12
C ILE A 12 1.48 9.86 2.66
N VAL A 13 1.28 9.14 1.55
CA VAL A 13 -0.05 8.80 1.02
C VAL A 13 -0.12 7.29 0.80
N VAL A 14 -1.24 6.68 1.19
CA VAL A 14 -1.50 5.26 0.94
C VAL A 14 -2.29 5.13 -0.36
N ILE A 15 -1.80 4.34 -1.30
CA ILE A 15 -2.51 4.00 -2.54
C ILE A 15 -3.07 2.58 -2.44
N THR A 16 -4.33 2.41 -2.81
CA THR A 16 -5.06 1.14 -2.79
C THR A 16 -5.94 1.01 -4.04
N PHE A 17 -6.40 -0.18 -4.38
CA PHE A 17 -7.35 -0.39 -5.49
C PHE A 17 -8.80 -0.52 -4.97
N ALA A 18 -9.04 -0.22 -3.69
CA ALA A 18 -10.34 -0.36 -3.06
C ALA A 18 -11.39 0.56 -3.71
N SER A 19 -12.61 0.03 -3.87
CA SER A 19 -13.77 0.84 -4.30
C SER A 19 -14.08 1.95 -3.27
N PRO A 20 -14.66 3.09 -3.66
CA PRO A 20 -14.94 4.21 -2.74
C PRO A 20 -15.71 3.85 -1.46
N PRO A 21 -16.77 3.00 -1.48
CA PRO A 21 -17.47 2.59 -0.26
C PRO A 21 -16.57 1.80 0.71
N LEU A 22 -15.61 1.06 0.15
CA LEU A 22 -14.64 0.30 0.90
C LEU A 22 -13.52 1.21 1.44
N LEU A 23 -13.06 2.16 0.64
CA LEU A 23 -12.04 3.15 1.03
C LEU A 23 -12.45 3.95 2.26
N ALA A 24 -13.70 4.43 2.32
CA ALA A 24 -14.24 5.17 3.46
C ALA A 24 -14.23 4.32 4.74
N ARG A 25 -14.60 3.04 4.63
CA ARG A 25 -14.51 2.10 5.76
C ARG A 25 -13.08 1.81 6.17
N PHE A 26 -12.18 1.61 5.21
CA PHE A 26 -10.75 1.40 5.48
C PHE A 26 -10.13 2.60 6.21
N ALA A 27 -10.44 3.83 5.77
CA ALA A 27 -9.96 5.04 6.41
C ALA A 27 -10.47 5.18 7.85
N ALA A 28 -11.75 4.87 8.08
CA ALA A 28 -12.35 4.92 9.41
C ALA A 28 -11.88 3.80 10.35
N GLU A 29 -11.67 2.57 9.83
CA GLU A 29 -11.32 1.40 10.65
C GLU A 29 -9.81 1.31 10.95
N LEU A 30 -8.94 1.74 10.04
CA LEU A 30 -7.50 1.69 10.27
C LEU A 30 -6.96 2.87 11.07
N ASP A 31 -7.75 3.96 11.17
CA ASP A 31 -7.38 5.24 11.81
C ASP A 31 -5.90 5.59 11.62
N LEU A 32 -5.43 5.42 10.37
CA LEU A 32 -4.01 5.62 10.11
C LEU A 32 -3.70 7.09 10.38
N GLY A 33 -4.56 8.00 9.92
CA GLY A 33 -4.30 9.44 9.82
C GLY A 33 -3.41 9.79 8.62
N LEU A 34 -3.26 8.86 7.66
CA LEU A 34 -2.72 9.14 6.33
C LEU A 34 -3.87 9.41 5.37
N PRO A 35 -3.67 10.30 4.38
CA PRO A 35 -4.46 10.30 3.16
C PRO A 35 -4.41 8.92 2.51
N ILE A 36 -5.57 8.40 2.12
CA ILE A 36 -5.70 7.14 1.38
C ILE A 36 -6.40 7.44 0.06
N LEU A 37 -5.76 7.10 -1.06
CA LEU A 37 -6.30 7.30 -2.42
C LEU A 37 -6.55 5.95 -3.10
N ALA A 38 -7.54 5.95 -3.99
CA ALA A 38 -7.88 4.78 -4.80
C ALA A 38 -7.35 4.88 -6.24
N ASP A 39 -6.41 4.02 -6.61
CA ASP A 39 -5.97 3.77 -8.00
C ASP A 39 -6.86 2.68 -8.62
N ARG A 40 -8.08 3.08 -8.99
CA ARG A 40 -9.15 2.15 -9.40
C ARG A 40 -8.79 1.34 -10.64
N ASP A 41 -8.19 2.02 -11.62
CA ASP A 41 -7.83 1.44 -12.91
C ASP A 41 -6.42 0.83 -12.90
N ARG A 42 -5.71 0.96 -11.77
CA ARG A 42 -4.35 0.46 -11.56
C ARG A 42 -3.35 1.05 -12.52
N ALA A 43 -3.67 2.23 -13.06
CA ALA A 43 -2.82 2.93 -13.99
C ALA A 43 -1.50 3.31 -13.30
N LEU A 44 -1.57 3.76 -12.04
CA LEU A 44 -0.38 4.08 -11.26
C LEU A 44 0.38 2.82 -10.87
N TYR A 45 -0.30 1.77 -10.40
CA TYR A 45 0.31 0.48 -10.07
C TYR A 45 1.07 -0.14 -11.25
N ALA A 46 0.49 -0.08 -12.45
CA ALA A 46 1.10 -0.55 -13.68
C ALA A 46 2.27 0.35 -14.11
N ALA A 47 2.10 1.68 -14.05
CA ALA A 47 3.15 2.64 -14.40
C ALA A 47 4.40 2.53 -13.49
N LEU A 48 4.20 2.21 -12.22
CA LEU A 48 5.29 1.96 -11.26
C LEU A 48 5.96 0.59 -11.48
N GLY A 49 5.36 -0.28 -12.29
CA GLY A 49 5.91 -1.61 -12.60
C GLY A 49 5.88 -2.56 -11.40
N PHE A 50 4.93 -2.40 -10.49
CA PHE A 50 4.72 -3.33 -9.36
C PHE A 50 4.11 -4.66 -9.80
N GLY A 51 3.59 -4.76 -11.03
CA GLY A 51 2.92 -5.95 -11.56
C GLY A 51 3.85 -7.01 -12.14
N SER A 52 4.33 -7.94 -11.32
CA SER A 52 4.57 -9.30 -11.84
C SER A 52 3.21 -9.96 -12.14
N GLY A 53 3.07 -10.62 -13.30
CA GLY A 53 1.75 -10.97 -13.87
C GLY A 53 0.84 -11.86 -13.01
N SER A 54 1.40 -12.66 -12.10
CA SER A 54 0.62 -13.47 -11.14
C SER A 54 -0.02 -12.61 -10.05
N VAL A 55 0.73 -11.66 -9.49
CA VAL A 55 0.32 -10.79 -8.38
C VAL A 55 -0.73 -9.78 -8.83
N ALA A 56 -0.54 -9.20 -10.01
CA ALA A 56 -1.53 -8.30 -10.60
C ALA A 56 -2.89 -9.00 -10.72
N ARG A 57 -2.91 -10.26 -11.19
CA ARG A 57 -4.14 -11.07 -11.33
C ARG A 57 -4.86 -11.30 -10.01
N VAL A 58 -4.15 -11.61 -8.92
CA VAL A 58 -4.83 -11.88 -7.65
C VAL A 58 -5.39 -10.60 -7.05
N TRP A 59 -4.66 -9.48 -7.12
CA TRP A 59 -5.25 -8.20 -6.72
C TRP A 59 -6.44 -7.82 -7.59
N LEU A 60 -6.45 -8.19 -8.88
CA LEU A 60 -7.53 -7.88 -9.86
C LEU A 60 -8.88 -8.51 -9.49
N ASP A 61 -8.91 -9.43 -8.52
CA ASP A 61 -10.14 -10.04 -8.04
C ASP A 61 -10.86 -9.17 -6.98
N PRO A 62 -12.07 -8.64 -7.27
CA PRO A 62 -12.88 -7.87 -6.31
C PRO A 62 -13.23 -8.65 -5.02
N ARG A 63 -13.20 -9.98 -5.07
CA ARG A 63 -13.47 -10.84 -3.91
C ARG A 63 -12.37 -10.76 -2.87
N VAL A 64 -11.13 -10.50 -3.28
CA VAL A 64 -9.99 -10.28 -2.37
C VAL A 64 -10.23 -9.03 -1.52
N TRP A 65 -10.66 -7.95 -2.17
CA TRP A 65 -10.99 -6.69 -1.49
C TRP A 65 -12.19 -6.84 -0.56
N ALA A 66 -13.25 -7.55 -0.98
CA ALA A 66 -14.40 -7.82 -0.12
C ALA A 66 -14.05 -8.70 1.10
N ARG A 67 -13.09 -9.62 0.95
CA ARG A 67 -12.58 -10.43 2.08
C ARG A 67 -11.81 -9.56 3.06
N TYR A 68 -10.92 -8.69 2.58
CA TYR A 68 -10.20 -7.73 3.41
C TYR A 68 -11.14 -6.81 4.18
N ALA A 69 -12.16 -6.26 3.51
CA ALA A 69 -13.21 -5.45 4.13
C ALA A 69 -13.86 -6.15 5.33
N ARG A 70 -14.21 -7.43 5.16
CA ARG A 70 -14.87 -8.24 6.19
C ARG A 70 -13.94 -8.59 7.34
N LEU A 71 -12.64 -8.72 7.07
CA LEU A 71 -11.65 -9.04 8.10
C LEU A 71 -11.38 -7.83 9.00
N LEU A 72 -11.25 -6.63 8.42
CA LEU A 72 -11.12 -5.38 9.17
C LEU A 72 -12.37 -5.08 10.00
N ALA A 73 -13.55 -5.24 9.40
CA ALA A 73 -14.84 -5.04 10.07
C ALA A 73 -15.10 -5.99 11.25
N ARG A 74 -14.33 -7.09 11.39
CA ARG A 74 -14.49 -8.10 12.44
C ARG A 74 -13.42 -8.04 13.54
N GLY A 75 -12.47 -7.10 13.47
CA GLY A 75 -11.44 -6.91 14.51
C GLY A 75 -10.59 -8.17 14.82
N HIS A 76 -10.52 -9.13 13.91
CA HIS A 76 -9.88 -10.42 14.17
C HIS A 76 -8.35 -10.31 14.16
N ARG A 77 -7.71 -10.70 15.28
CA ARG A 77 -6.27 -10.94 15.36
C ARG A 77 -5.88 -12.08 14.41
N MET A 78 -4.85 -11.81 13.60
CA MET A 78 -4.21 -12.72 12.66
C MET A 78 -4.14 -14.15 13.19
N ARG A 79 -4.96 -15.05 12.65
CA ARG A 79 -4.70 -16.49 12.72
C ARG A 79 -4.29 -16.92 11.32
N ARG A 80 -2.96 -17.05 11.14
CA ARG A 80 -2.23 -17.68 10.02
C ARG A 80 -3.06 -17.75 8.73
N MET A 81 -2.95 -16.67 7.95
CA MET A 81 -3.33 -16.58 6.55
C MET A 81 -2.61 -17.74 5.84
N GLN A 82 -3.34 -18.79 5.46
CA GLN A 82 -2.76 -19.86 4.65
C GLN A 82 -2.32 -19.24 3.32
N GLU A 83 -1.01 -19.09 3.16
CA GLU A 83 -0.27 -19.06 1.89
C GLU A 83 -0.53 -17.85 0.94
N ASP A 84 0.02 -16.70 1.33
CA ASP A 84 1.06 -16.02 0.52
C ASP A 84 0.75 -15.53 -0.91
N THR A 85 -0.51 -15.26 -1.29
CA THR A 85 -0.81 -15.00 -2.72
C THR A 85 -0.88 -13.52 -3.15
N LEU A 86 -0.77 -12.54 -2.24
CA LEU A 86 -1.46 -11.25 -2.46
C LEU A 86 -0.84 -9.95 -1.92
N GLN A 87 0.41 -9.91 -1.47
CA GLN A 87 0.90 -8.73 -0.70
C GLN A 87 2.15 -8.05 -1.25
N LEU A 88 2.40 -8.14 -2.55
CA LEU A 88 3.46 -7.35 -3.20
C LEU A 88 2.94 -5.95 -3.53
N GLY A 89 3.14 -5.07 -2.57
CA GLY A 89 3.11 -3.62 -2.79
C GLY A 89 4.49 -3.11 -3.20
N GLY A 90 4.69 -1.82 -3.03
CA GLY A 90 5.99 -1.19 -3.15
C GLY A 90 5.90 0.22 -2.60
N ASP A 91 7.05 0.84 -2.42
CA ASP A 91 7.18 2.19 -1.91
C ASP A 91 7.75 3.06 -3.04
N ALA A 92 7.22 4.25 -3.21
CA ALA A 92 7.71 5.20 -4.22
C ALA A 92 7.83 6.58 -3.59
N VAL A 93 8.89 7.29 -3.95
CA VAL A 93 9.07 8.71 -3.60
C VAL A 93 8.94 9.52 -4.88
N VAL A 94 8.11 10.56 -4.80
CA VAL A 94 7.88 11.52 -5.86
C VAL A 94 8.47 12.85 -5.38
N ASP A 95 9.23 13.52 -6.25
CA ASP A 95 9.81 14.84 -5.95
C ASP A 95 8.77 15.96 -6.02
N ALA A 96 9.19 17.18 -5.70
CA ALA A 96 8.34 18.36 -5.74
C ALA A 96 7.83 18.73 -7.14
N ASP A 97 8.50 18.26 -8.20
CA ASP A 97 8.10 18.44 -9.60
C ASP A 97 7.14 17.34 -10.09
N GLY A 98 6.78 16.38 -9.22
CA GLY A 98 5.91 15.27 -9.57
C GLY A 98 6.60 14.12 -10.30
N ARG A 99 7.94 14.06 -10.31
CA ARG A 99 8.71 12.98 -10.94
C ARG A 99 9.03 11.87 -9.95
N LEU A 100 9.12 10.64 -10.46
CA LEU A 100 9.53 9.49 -9.65
C LEU A 100 11.02 9.59 -9.30
N ALA A 101 11.32 9.99 -8.06
CA ALA A 101 12.67 10.11 -7.54
C ALA A 101 13.24 8.76 -7.09
N TRP A 102 12.39 7.90 -6.54
CA TRP A 102 12.81 6.58 -6.05
C TRP A 102 11.66 5.58 -6.06
N ILE A 103 11.99 4.31 -6.25
CA ILE A 103 11.02 3.21 -6.20
C ILE A 103 11.63 1.95 -5.62
N TYR A 104 10.87 1.32 -4.74
CA TYR A 104 11.13 0.00 -4.20
C TYR A 104 10.00 -0.94 -4.56
N ARG A 105 10.33 -1.98 -5.31
CA ARG A 105 9.38 -3.01 -5.73
C ARG A 105 9.55 -4.20 -4.79
N SER A 106 8.58 -4.41 -3.89
CA SER A 106 8.64 -5.53 -2.96
C SER A 106 8.62 -6.85 -3.71
N ARG A 107 9.55 -7.74 -3.38
CA ARG A 107 9.61 -9.12 -3.89
C ARG A 107 8.77 -10.10 -3.05
N GLY A 108 8.35 -9.67 -1.86
CA GLY A 108 7.57 -10.44 -0.89
C GLY A 108 6.69 -9.54 0.00
N PRO A 109 5.75 -10.12 0.77
CA PRO A 109 4.89 -9.41 1.71
C PRO A 109 5.65 -8.61 2.78
N ASP A 110 6.76 -9.18 3.25
CA ASP A 110 7.63 -8.60 4.28
C ASP A 110 8.86 -7.89 3.68
N ASP A 111 9.01 -7.91 2.35
CA ASP A 111 10.08 -7.20 1.64
C ASP A 111 9.71 -5.72 1.61
N ARG A 112 10.09 -5.04 2.69
CA ARG A 112 9.97 -3.59 2.84
C ARG A 112 11.35 -2.97 2.80
N PRO A 113 11.48 -1.76 2.23
CA PRO A 113 12.71 -1.02 2.37
C PRO A 113 12.99 -0.74 3.84
N ALA A 114 14.27 -0.74 4.22
CA ALA A 114 14.67 -0.24 5.52
C ALA A 114 14.26 1.23 5.67
N ILE A 115 13.90 1.67 6.88
CA ILE A 115 13.44 3.04 7.11
C ILE A 115 14.52 4.08 6.75
N GLU A 116 15.80 3.73 6.89
CA GLU A 116 16.95 4.53 6.48
C GLU A 116 17.04 4.70 4.96
N ALA A 117 16.61 3.69 4.19
CA ALA A 117 16.54 3.80 2.73
C ALA A 117 15.44 4.81 2.33
N LEU A 118 14.29 4.76 3.00
CA LEU A 118 13.20 5.72 2.79
C LEU A 118 13.63 7.15 3.20
N ARG A 119 14.30 7.31 4.35
CA ARG A 119 14.81 8.62 4.79
C ARG A 119 15.78 9.23 3.78
N ARG A 120 16.70 8.42 3.22
CA ARG A 120 17.61 8.88 2.16
C ARG A 120 16.87 9.26 0.88
N ALA A 121 15.89 8.45 0.48
CA ALA A 121 15.10 8.72 -0.73
C ALA A 121 14.22 9.97 -0.62
N VAL A 122 13.76 10.32 0.58
CA VAL A 122 12.97 11.54 0.83
C VAL A 122 13.84 12.80 0.92
N ALA A 123 15.12 12.65 1.25
CA ALA A 123 16.06 13.76 1.41
C ALA A 123 16.79 14.17 0.12
N SER A 124 16.56 13.46 -0.99
CA SER A 124 17.14 13.74 -2.32
C SER A 124 16.28 14.68 -3.13
#